data_AF-A0A9P1D1I2-F1
#
_entry.id   AF-A0A9P1D1I2-F1
#
_cell.length_a   1.000
_cell.length_b   1.000
_cell.length_c   1.000
_cell.angle_alpha   90.00
_cell.angle_beta   90.00
_cell.angle_gamma   90.00
#
_symmetry.space_group_name_H-M   'P 1'
#
loop_
_entity.id
_entity.type
_entity.pdbx_description
1 polymer ?
#
loop_
_entity_poly.entity_id
_entity_poly.type
_entity_poly.pdbx_seq_one_letter_code
_entity_poly.pdbx_strand_id
1 'polypeptide(L)'
;MWPAGVLRHEARAKVAPVVDLRVALQADAGHWTSIDAPVVLSSCLAPGQSFGWKKLNVTGQDAFLGVLNMSAVIFVQREKGIQWQTLAGPEVTQETVQKFFALDDGLRETAERLRIAWAKRCPRLAQVAQSLPGLCVLQQDMVETIFGFICSQNNNVSRICLLMDRLRAKFGQVLCSIAAGVDAQADGGPVKMDGPVDWLICDRQNVSDVSLVYSSL
;
A
#
# COMPACT_ATOMS: atom_id res chain seq x y z
N MET A 1 -33.12 27.71 -2.84
CA MET A 1 -32.07 28.56 -3.45
C MET A 1 -30.81 28.30 -2.64
N TRP A 2 -29.96 27.37 -3.10
CA TRP A 2 -28.71 27.03 -2.41
C TRP A 2 -27.68 28.12 -2.75
N PRO A 3 -26.93 28.68 -1.78
CA PRO A 3 -25.96 29.71 -2.10
C PRO A 3 -24.80 29.12 -2.91
N ALA A 4 -24.36 29.85 -3.93
CA ALA A 4 -23.17 29.53 -4.71
C ALA A 4 -21.94 29.60 -3.81
N GLY A 5 -21.56 28.45 -3.26
CA GLY A 5 -20.32 28.27 -2.50
C GLY A 5 -19.13 28.37 -3.44
N VAL A 6 -18.31 29.39 -3.21
CA VAL A 6 -17.09 29.68 -3.94
C VAL A 6 -16.13 28.50 -3.84
N LEU A 7 -15.94 27.79 -4.96
CA LEU A 7 -14.85 26.83 -5.16
C LEU A 7 -13.52 27.59 -5.18
N ARG A 8 -12.89 27.77 -4.02
CA ARG A 8 -11.49 28.18 -3.93
C ARG A 8 -10.72 27.19 -3.08
N HIS A 9 -9.92 26.37 -3.74
CA HIS A 9 -8.71 25.82 -3.16
C HIS A 9 -7.53 26.26 -4.04
N GLU A 10 -7.16 27.53 -3.94
CA GLU A 10 -5.79 27.96 -4.28
C GLU A 10 -4.88 27.60 -3.10
N ALA A 11 -4.77 26.31 -2.78
CA ALA A 11 -3.62 25.83 -2.04
C ALA A 11 -2.47 25.78 -3.05
N ARG A 12 -1.58 26.78 -2.99
CA ARG A 12 -0.34 26.85 -3.78
C ARG A 12 0.27 25.45 -3.87
N ALA A 13 0.24 24.83 -5.06
CA ALA A 13 0.78 23.49 -5.28
C ALA A 13 2.24 23.48 -4.80
N LYS A 14 2.50 22.88 -3.63
CA LYS A 14 3.86 22.55 -3.25
C LYS A 14 4.34 21.57 -4.31
N VAL A 15 5.43 21.91 -4.98
CA VAL A 15 6.08 21.00 -5.94
C VAL A 15 6.35 19.71 -5.18
N ALA A 16 5.79 18.60 -5.67
CA ALA A 16 5.98 17.30 -5.06
C ALA A 16 7.48 16.97 -5.06
N PRO A 17 8.04 16.47 -3.94
CA PRO A 17 9.45 16.13 -3.88
C PRO A 17 9.78 15.02 -4.87
N VAL A 18 10.96 15.09 -5.48
CA VAL A 18 11.50 14.00 -6.30
C VAL A 18 12.33 13.10 -5.39
N VAL A 19 12.02 11.81 -5.36
CA VAL A 19 12.67 10.79 -4.53
C VAL A 19 13.52 9.86 -5.41
N ASP A 20 14.79 9.73 -5.07
CA ASP A 20 15.67 8.69 -5.64
C ASP A 20 15.65 7.46 -4.73
N LEU A 21 15.05 6.37 -5.22
CA LEU A 21 14.91 5.13 -4.46
C LEU A 21 16.25 4.42 -4.21
N ARG A 22 17.26 4.61 -5.07
CA ARG A 22 18.60 4.03 -4.84
C ARG A 22 19.26 4.70 -3.65
N VAL A 23 19.14 6.03 -3.57
CA VAL A 23 19.63 6.81 -2.43
C VAL A 23 18.85 6.46 -1.16
N ALA A 24 17.52 6.36 -1.23
CA ALA A 24 16.70 5.97 -0.08
C ALA A 24 17.09 4.57 0.46
N LEU A 25 17.28 3.59 -0.43
CA LEU A 25 17.68 2.24 -0.05
C LEU A 25 19.11 2.15 0.52
N GLN A 26 19.97 3.11 0.19
CA GLN A 26 21.34 3.22 0.71
C GLN A 26 21.45 4.19 1.91
N ALA A 27 20.35 4.81 2.34
CA ALA A 27 20.35 5.78 3.42
C ALA A 27 20.81 5.14 4.74
N ASP A 28 21.48 5.94 5.57
CA ASP A 28 21.98 5.51 6.88
C ASP A 28 20.86 4.95 7.78
N ALA A 29 21.25 4.09 8.72
CA ALA A 29 20.33 3.39 9.63
C ALA A 29 19.36 4.33 10.38
N GLY A 30 19.71 5.60 10.60
CA GLY A 30 18.85 6.60 11.25
C GLY A 30 17.59 6.97 10.46
N HIS A 31 17.51 6.64 9.16
CA HIS A 31 16.33 6.87 8.32
C HIS A 31 15.39 5.67 8.28
N TRP A 32 15.80 4.54 8.85
CA TRP A 32 15.05 3.29 8.84
C TRP A 32 14.48 3.01 10.22
N THR A 33 13.19 2.72 10.26
CA THR A 33 12.56 2.13 11.44
C THR A 33 12.41 0.62 11.22
N SER A 34 12.58 -0.15 12.29
CA SER A 34 12.56 -1.62 12.25
C SER A 34 11.56 -2.16 13.25
N ILE A 35 10.92 -3.28 12.91
CA ILE A 35 10.15 -4.06 13.86
C ILE A 35 10.42 -5.55 13.63
N ASP A 36 10.69 -6.25 14.73
CA ASP A 36 10.75 -7.71 14.73
C ASP A 36 9.32 -8.26 14.65
N ALA A 37 9.02 -8.98 13.58
CA ALA A 37 7.67 -9.46 13.30
C ALA A 37 7.71 -10.71 12.42
N PRO A 38 6.87 -11.73 12.68
CA PRO A 38 6.79 -12.93 11.85
C PRO A 38 5.96 -12.68 10.59
N VAL A 39 6.26 -11.60 9.85
CA VAL A 39 5.56 -11.19 8.62
C VAL A 39 6.44 -11.44 7.42
N VAL A 40 5.84 -11.96 6.36
CA VAL A 40 6.48 -12.07 5.04
C VAL A 40 5.82 -11.07 4.10
N LEU A 41 6.55 -10.01 3.74
CA LEU A 41 6.05 -8.90 2.93
C LEU A 41 5.51 -9.38 1.57
N SER A 42 6.21 -10.29 0.91
CA SER A 42 5.78 -10.83 -0.39
C SER A 42 4.48 -11.63 -0.30
N SER A 43 4.13 -12.16 0.88
CA SER A 43 2.87 -12.87 1.12
C SER A 43 1.74 -11.90 1.46
N CYS A 44 1.99 -10.88 2.31
CA CYS A 44 0.95 -9.95 2.76
C CYS A 44 0.66 -8.83 1.75
N LEU A 45 1.69 -8.26 1.13
CA LEU A 45 1.58 -7.14 0.18
C LEU A 45 1.36 -7.60 -1.26
N ALA A 46 1.24 -8.92 -1.46
CA ALA A 46 0.81 -9.45 -2.73
C ALA A 46 -0.59 -8.94 -3.11
N PRO A 47 -0.85 -8.79 -4.41
CA PRO A 47 -2.15 -8.40 -4.92
C PRO A 47 -3.24 -9.40 -4.51
N GLY A 48 -4.43 -8.88 -4.22
CA GLY A 48 -5.59 -9.67 -3.79
C GLY A 48 -6.09 -9.31 -2.39
N GLN A 49 -5.25 -8.68 -1.57
CA GLN A 49 -5.65 -7.95 -0.38
C GLN A 49 -5.54 -6.44 -0.62
N SER A 50 -4.33 -5.99 -0.97
CA SER A 50 -4.05 -4.61 -1.37
C SER A 50 -3.64 -4.51 -2.83
N PHE A 51 -4.02 -3.40 -3.46
CA PHE A 51 -3.74 -3.08 -4.87
C PHE A 51 -2.83 -1.84 -5.00
N GLY A 52 -2.22 -1.39 -3.90
CA GLY A 52 -1.41 -0.17 -3.84
C GLY A 52 0.11 -0.41 -3.76
N TRP A 53 0.54 -1.66 -3.54
CA TRP A 53 1.95 -2.00 -3.35
C TRP A 53 2.60 -2.43 -4.66
N LYS A 54 3.80 -1.91 -4.92
CA LYS A 54 4.63 -2.29 -6.06
C LYS A 54 5.90 -2.94 -5.54
N LYS A 55 6.21 -4.12 -6.06
CA LYS A 55 7.46 -4.80 -5.74
C LYS A 55 8.58 -4.20 -6.58
N LEU A 56 9.68 -3.84 -5.94
CA LEU A 56 10.88 -3.32 -6.57
C LEU A 56 12.00 -4.32 -6.37
N ASN A 57 12.82 -4.50 -7.40
CA ASN A 57 14.09 -5.19 -7.25
C ASN A 57 15.20 -4.17 -7.47
N VAL A 58 15.83 -3.74 -6.39
CA VAL A 58 16.89 -2.73 -6.44
C VAL A 58 18.12 -3.32 -5.77
N THR A 59 19.24 -3.32 -6.49
CA THR A 59 20.53 -3.83 -5.97
C THR A 59 20.47 -5.27 -5.44
N GLY A 60 19.59 -6.12 -6.00
CA GLY A 60 19.44 -7.53 -5.59
C GLY A 60 18.60 -7.75 -4.33
N GLN A 61 17.96 -6.71 -3.81
CA GLN A 61 17.06 -6.78 -2.68
C GLN A 61 15.63 -6.46 -3.11
N ASP A 62 14.68 -7.27 -2.64
CA ASP A 62 13.26 -7.00 -2.82
C ASP A 62 12.81 -5.90 -1.85
N ALA A 63 12.15 -4.88 -2.37
CA ALA A 63 11.51 -3.82 -1.62
C ALA A 63 10.07 -3.63 -2.09
N PHE A 64 9.23 -3.02 -1.26
CA PHE A 64 7.82 -2.78 -1.56
C PHE A 64 7.52 -1.29 -1.38
N LEU A 65 7.19 -0.63 -2.48
CA LEU A 65 6.80 0.77 -2.49
C LEU A 65 5.28 0.87 -2.47
N GLY A 66 4.74 1.75 -1.64
CA GLY A 66 3.30 1.99 -1.58
C GLY A 66 2.93 3.22 -0.77
N VAL A 67 1.64 3.41 -0.60
CA VAL A 67 1.07 4.44 0.29
C VAL A 67 0.59 3.77 1.56
N LEU A 68 0.95 4.35 2.70
CA LEU A 68 0.31 4.02 3.96
C LEU A 68 -0.21 5.31 4.60
N ASN A 69 -1.53 5.38 4.80
CA ASN A 69 -2.26 6.60 5.16
C ASN A 69 -1.98 7.74 4.15
N MET A 70 -1.13 8.70 4.52
CA MET A 70 -0.81 9.91 3.77
C MET A 70 0.65 9.97 3.34
N SER A 71 1.32 8.83 3.40
CA SER A 71 2.78 8.76 3.33
C SER A 71 3.22 7.79 2.26
N ALA A 72 4.15 8.24 1.43
CA ALA A 72 4.91 7.37 0.55
C ALA A 72 5.89 6.57 1.40
N VAL A 73 5.80 5.24 1.38
CA VAL A 73 6.60 4.35 2.23
C VAL A 73 7.27 3.28 1.37
N ILE A 74 8.50 2.96 1.73
CA ILE A 74 9.19 1.77 1.24
C ILE A 74 9.38 0.78 2.38
N PHE A 75 8.95 -0.46 2.17
CA PHE A 75 9.18 -1.60 3.04
C PHE A 75 10.27 -2.51 2.50
N VAL A 76 11.05 -3.09 3.39
CA VAL A 76 12.09 -4.06 3.08
C VAL A 76 12.02 -5.22 4.07
N GLN A 77 12.18 -6.45 3.56
CA GLN A 77 12.24 -7.65 4.39
C GLN A 77 13.63 -7.81 5.02
N ARG A 78 13.67 -8.14 6.31
CA ARG A 78 14.87 -8.51 7.07
C ARG A 78 14.70 -9.90 7.68
N GLU A 79 15.79 -10.46 8.21
CA GLU A 79 15.80 -11.80 8.80
C GLU A 79 14.80 -11.97 9.95
N LYS A 80 14.66 -10.94 10.81
CA LYS A 80 13.81 -10.98 12.01
C LYS A 80 12.52 -10.17 11.91
N GLY A 81 12.24 -9.59 10.75
CA GLY A 81 11.04 -8.78 10.56
C GLY A 81 11.15 -7.86 9.36
N ILE A 82 10.67 -6.64 9.54
CA ILE A 82 10.54 -5.67 8.45
C ILE A 82 11.17 -4.34 8.84
N GLN A 83 11.68 -3.66 7.82
CA GLN A 83 12.17 -2.29 7.91
C GLN A 83 11.39 -1.39 6.97
N TRP A 84 11.25 -0.12 7.35
CA TRP A 84 10.62 0.87 6.50
C TRP A 84 11.24 2.25 6.63
N GLN A 85 11.00 3.04 5.60
CA GLN A 85 11.33 4.45 5.56
C GLN A 85 10.15 5.22 4.96
N THR A 86 9.86 6.39 5.55
CA THR A 86 8.94 7.36 4.96
C THR A 86 9.69 8.19 3.93
N LEU A 87 9.23 8.17 2.68
CA LEU A 87 9.85 8.88 1.56
C LEU A 87 9.27 10.30 1.38
N ALA A 88 7.96 10.45 1.64
CA ALA A 88 7.25 11.71 1.60
C ALA A 88 5.98 11.63 2.44
N GLY A 89 5.49 12.77 2.92
CA GLY A 89 4.32 12.86 3.80
C GLY A 89 4.67 12.77 5.29
N PRO A 90 3.66 12.61 6.18
CA PRO A 90 3.87 12.45 7.61
C PRO A 90 4.70 11.19 7.94
N GLU A 91 5.49 11.24 9.01
CA GLU A 91 6.27 10.07 9.44
C GLU A 91 5.37 8.89 9.80
N VAL A 92 5.66 7.73 9.22
CA VAL A 92 4.98 6.47 9.55
C VAL A 92 5.62 5.83 10.78
N THR A 93 4.87 5.85 11.87
CA THR A 93 5.29 5.31 13.17
C THR A 93 5.23 3.78 13.21
N GLN A 94 5.95 3.19 14.16
CA GLN A 94 5.87 1.75 14.45
C GLN A 94 4.44 1.30 14.75
N GLU A 95 3.67 2.08 15.50
CA GLU A 95 2.26 1.78 15.80
C GLU A 95 1.41 1.68 14.52
N THR A 96 1.63 2.59 13.57
CA THR A 96 0.93 2.59 12.27
C THR A 96 1.22 1.30 11.51
N VAL A 97 2.49 0.88 11.47
CA VAL A 97 2.91 -0.37 10.81
C VAL A 97 2.37 -1.60 11.54
N GLN A 98 2.41 -1.60 12.87
CA GLN A 98 1.85 -2.68 13.69
C GLN A 98 0.37 -2.86 13.39
N LYS A 99 -0.41 -1.78 13.39
CA LYS A 99 -1.83 -1.83 13.04
C LYS A 99 -2.05 -2.33 11.62
N PHE A 100 -1.32 -1.77 10.65
CA PHE A 100 -1.47 -2.12 9.23
C PHE A 100 -1.25 -3.62 8.96
N PHE A 101 -0.25 -4.23 9.59
CA PHE A 101 0.04 -5.66 9.48
C PHE A 101 -0.67 -6.53 10.54
N ALA A 102 -1.60 -5.95 11.32
CA ALA A 102 -2.31 -6.64 12.41
C ALA A 102 -1.38 -7.34 13.42
N LEU A 103 -0.31 -6.64 13.82
CA LEU A 103 0.75 -7.12 14.72
C LEU A 103 0.52 -6.77 16.19
N ASP A 104 -0.64 -6.22 16.55
CA ASP A 104 -1.02 -6.15 17.96
C ASP A 104 -1.10 -7.57 18.55
N ASP A 105 -0.67 -7.71 19.82
CA ASP A 105 -0.52 -9.02 20.45
C ASP A 105 -1.85 -9.80 20.46
N GLY A 106 -2.98 -9.10 20.65
CA GLY A 106 -4.31 -9.71 20.69
C GLY A 106 -4.76 -10.34 19.37
N LEU A 107 -4.61 -9.64 18.25
CA LEU A 107 -4.92 -10.17 16.93
C LEU A 107 -3.92 -11.24 16.51
N ARG A 108 -2.63 -11.05 16.79
CA ARG A 108 -1.59 -12.04 16.46
C ARG A 108 -1.82 -13.37 17.19
N GLU A 109 -2.06 -13.33 18.49
CA GLU A 109 -2.37 -14.53 19.29
C GLU A 109 -3.64 -15.20 18.82
N THR A 110 -4.66 -14.41 18.46
CA THR A 110 -5.92 -14.93 17.95
C THR A 110 -5.74 -15.60 16.59
N ALA A 111 -4.98 -15.00 15.67
CA ALA A 111 -4.67 -15.56 14.37
C ALA A 111 -3.90 -16.89 14.49
N GLU A 112 -2.88 -16.95 15.35
CA GLU A 112 -2.14 -18.20 15.57
C GLU A 112 -3.00 -19.29 16.21
N ARG A 113 -3.84 -18.94 17.19
CA ARG A 113 -4.79 -19.88 17.80
C ARG A 113 -5.76 -20.45 16.76
N LEU A 114 -6.29 -19.60 15.87
CA LEU A 114 -7.17 -20.02 14.78
C LEU A 114 -6.44 -20.91 13.77
N ARG A 115 -5.20 -20.53 13.39
CA ARG A 115 -4.36 -21.31 12.48
C ARG A 115 -4.12 -22.72 13.00
N ILE A 116 -3.75 -22.86 14.28
CA ILE A 116 -3.54 -24.16 14.95
C ILE A 116 -4.85 -24.96 14.99
N ALA A 117 -5.96 -24.33 15.38
CA ALA A 117 -7.26 -24.99 15.48
C ALA A 117 -7.76 -25.50 14.11
N TRP A 118 -7.58 -24.71 13.06
CA TRP A 118 -7.97 -25.05 11.69
C TRP A 118 -7.09 -26.14 11.09
N ALA A 119 -5.77 -26.06 11.29
CA ALA A 119 -4.84 -27.10 10.85
C ALA A 119 -5.14 -28.46 11.51
N LYS A 120 -5.48 -28.48 12.81
CA LYS A 120 -5.87 -29.71 13.52
C LYS A 120 -7.15 -30.34 12.97
N ARG A 121 -8.10 -29.53 12.50
CA ARG A 121 -9.41 -29.98 12.03
C ARG A 121 -9.46 -30.32 10.54
N CYS A 122 -8.52 -29.80 9.74
CA CYS A 122 -8.54 -29.96 8.29
C CYS A 122 -7.11 -30.15 7.74
N PRO A 123 -6.76 -31.35 7.23
CA PRO A 123 -5.44 -31.63 6.65
C PRO A 123 -5.07 -30.69 5.50
N ARG A 124 -6.05 -30.26 4.69
CA ARG A 124 -5.82 -29.29 3.61
C ARG A 124 -5.41 -27.93 4.16
N LEU A 125 -6.04 -27.45 5.24
CA LEU A 125 -5.64 -26.19 5.88
C LEU A 125 -4.28 -26.32 6.57
N ALA A 126 -3.94 -27.49 7.11
CA ALA A 126 -2.60 -27.73 7.64
C ALA A 126 -1.51 -27.58 6.57
N GLN A 127 -1.74 -28.11 5.37
CA GLN A 127 -0.85 -27.94 4.22
C GLN A 127 -0.75 -26.46 3.78
N VAL A 128 -1.89 -25.78 3.61
CA VAL A 128 -1.92 -24.37 3.21
C VAL A 128 -1.18 -23.48 4.21
N ALA A 129 -1.37 -23.71 5.51
CA ALA A 129 -0.69 -22.94 6.56
C ALA A 129 0.84 -23.12 6.55
N GLN A 130 1.35 -24.25 6.05
CA GLN A 130 2.79 -24.47 5.87
C GLN A 130 3.32 -23.79 4.60
N SER A 131 2.49 -23.64 3.56
CA SER A 131 2.87 -23.00 2.30
C SER A 131 2.88 -21.47 2.34
N LEU A 132 2.20 -20.86 3.31
CA LEU A 132 2.04 -19.40 3.42
C LEU A 132 2.52 -18.88 4.80
N PRO A 133 3.80 -19.11 5.17
CA PRO A 133 4.33 -18.61 6.43
C PRO A 133 4.31 -17.08 6.47
N GLY A 134 3.96 -16.53 7.63
CA GLY A 134 3.92 -15.09 7.87
C GLY A 134 2.92 -14.32 7.00
N LEU A 135 1.95 -15.00 6.40
CA LEU A 135 0.78 -14.36 5.79
C LEU A 135 -0.08 -13.72 6.89
N CYS A 136 -0.48 -12.50 6.64
CA CYS A 136 -1.27 -11.66 7.53
C CYS A 136 -2.40 -11.01 6.73
N VAL A 137 -3.52 -10.74 7.42
CA VAL A 137 -4.62 -9.96 6.87
C VAL A 137 -4.34 -8.49 7.13
N LEU A 138 -4.22 -7.68 6.07
CA LEU A 138 -3.90 -6.26 6.20
C LEU A 138 -5.09 -5.47 6.79
N GLN A 139 -4.80 -4.53 7.70
CA GLN A 139 -5.77 -3.52 8.14
C GLN A 139 -5.67 -2.28 7.25
N GLN A 140 -6.26 -2.38 6.06
CA GLN A 140 -6.24 -1.31 5.07
C GLN A 140 -7.21 -0.17 5.42
N ASP A 141 -6.99 0.98 4.78
CA ASP A 141 -7.95 2.07 4.80
C ASP A 141 -9.31 1.62 4.22
N MET A 142 -10.40 2.04 4.87
CA MET A 142 -11.75 1.62 4.51
C MET A 142 -12.13 2.11 3.10
N VAL A 143 -11.74 3.33 2.74
CA VAL A 143 -12.09 3.92 1.44
C VAL A 143 -11.37 3.18 0.32
N GLU A 144 -10.05 2.98 0.44
CA GLU A 144 -9.30 2.18 -0.54
C GLU A 144 -9.85 0.75 -0.65
N THR A 145 -10.22 0.14 0.48
CA THR A 145 -10.78 -1.22 0.52
C THR A 145 -12.10 -1.28 -0.26
N ILE A 146 -13.02 -0.35 0.01
CA ILE A 146 -14.33 -0.30 -0.68
C ILE A 146 -14.14 -0.09 -2.18
N PHE A 147 -13.32 0.87 -2.60
CA PHE A 147 -13.08 1.10 -4.03
C PHE A 147 -12.38 -0.08 -4.70
N GLY A 148 -11.45 -0.74 -4.00
CA GLY A 148 -10.81 -1.97 -4.47
C GLY A 148 -11.84 -3.07 -4.74
N PHE A 149 -12.78 -3.28 -3.82
CA PHE A 149 -13.85 -4.28 -3.97
C PHE A 149 -14.91 -3.91 -5.02
N ILE A 150 -15.20 -2.62 -5.21
CA ILE A 150 -16.07 -2.15 -6.31
C ILE A 150 -15.38 -2.43 -7.65
N CYS A 151 -14.07 -2.16 -7.75
CA CYS A 151 -13.30 -2.41 -8.96
C CYS A 151 -13.10 -3.92 -9.24
N SER A 152 -13.25 -4.79 -8.24
CA SER A 152 -13.05 -6.23 -8.35
C SER A 152 -14.22 -7.02 -8.92
N GLN A 153 -15.42 -6.42 -8.98
CA GLN A 153 -16.61 -7.10 -9.49
C GLN A 153 -16.40 -7.56 -10.93
N ASN A 154 -16.47 -8.88 -11.14
CA ASN A 154 -16.24 -9.55 -12.43
C ASN A 154 -14.93 -9.11 -13.12
N ASN A 155 -13.84 -9.11 -12.35
CA ASN A 155 -12.56 -8.58 -12.80
C ASN A 155 -11.39 -9.49 -12.39
N ASN A 156 -10.25 -9.37 -13.06
CA ASN A 156 -9.01 -10.01 -12.64
C ASN A 156 -8.10 -9.01 -11.91
N VAL A 157 -7.16 -9.53 -11.12
CA VAL A 157 -6.23 -8.74 -10.30
C VAL A 157 -5.56 -7.63 -11.12
N SER A 158 -4.99 -7.95 -12.30
CA SER A 158 -4.27 -6.98 -13.12
C SER A 158 -5.15 -5.80 -13.54
N ARG A 159 -6.42 -6.05 -13.89
CA ARG A 159 -7.35 -5.00 -14.29
C ARG A 159 -7.95 -4.26 -13.08
N ILE A 160 -8.03 -4.87 -11.90
CA ILE A 160 -8.35 -4.15 -10.64
C ILE A 160 -7.26 -3.13 -10.34
N CYS A 161 -5.99 -3.55 -10.36
CA CYS A 161 -4.85 -2.67 -10.14
C CYS A 161 -4.83 -1.50 -11.12
N LEU A 162 -5.11 -1.76 -12.40
CA LEU A 162 -5.23 -0.70 -13.41
C LEU A 162 -6.34 0.31 -13.08
N LEU A 163 -7.52 -0.16 -12.65
CA LEU A 163 -8.63 0.73 -12.28
C LEU A 163 -8.28 1.56 -11.04
N MET A 164 -7.68 0.93 -10.03
CA MET A 164 -7.21 1.62 -8.82
C MET A 164 -6.15 2.67 -9.15
N ASP A 165 -5.17 2.35 -9.99
CA ASP A 165 -4.13 3.29 -10.42
C ASP A 165 -4.73 4.49 -11.19
N ARG A 166 -5.75 4.26 -12.03
CA ARG A 166 -6.50 5.34 -12.70
C ARG A 166 -7.32 6.20 -11.74
N LEU A 167 -7.96 5.59 -10.75
CA LEU A 167 -8.70 6.33 -9.72
C LEU A 167 -7.76 7.23 -8.93
N ARG A 168 -6.60 6.71 -8.51
CA ARG A 168 -5.55 7.46 -7.83
C ARG A 168 -5.08 8.62 -8.70
N ALA A 169 -4.67 8.36 -9.95
CA ALA A 169 -4.19 9.40 -10.87
C ALA A 169 -5.22 10.52 -11.13
N LYS A 170 -6.52 10.19 -11.18
CA LYS A 170 -7.57 11.15 -11.50
C LYS A 170 -8.05 11.98 -10.30
N PHE A 171 -8.22 11.33 -9.15
CA PHE A 171 -8.89 11.93 -7.99
C PHE A 171 -7.96 12.25 -6.85
N GLY A 172 -6.66 12.08 -7.08
CA GLY A 172 -5.71 12.10 -6.02
C GLY A 172 -4.77 13.31 -5.93
N GLN A 173 -4.12 13.46 -4.78
CA GLN A 173 -2.97 14.31 -4.49
C GLN A 173 -1.61 13.59 -4.63
N VAL A 174 -0.75 14.11 -5.50
CA VAL A 174 0.62 13.60 -5.68
C VAL A 174 1.45 13.80 -4.41
N LEU A 175 1.99 12.71 -3.85
CA LEU A 175 2.86 12.74 -2.66
C LEU A 175 4.33 12.99 -3.02
N CYS A 176 4.83 12.35 -4.07
CA CYS A 176 6.19 12.52 -4.60
C CYS A 176 6.29 12.00 -6.05
N SER A 177 7.35 12.37 -6.75
CA SER A 177 7.71 11.75 -8.02
C SER A 177 8.96 10.88 -7.81
N ILE A 178 9.02 9.72 -8.46
CA ILE A 178 10.18 8.82 -8.34
C ILE A 178 11.18 9.12 -9.46
N ALA A 179 12.46 9.26 -9.14
CA ALA A 179 13.53 9.46 -10.14
C ALA A 179 13.62 8.25 -11.11
N ALA A 180 13.94 8.53 -12.37
CA ALA A 180 14.00 7.52 -13.42
C ALA A 180 15.10 6.46 -13.17
N GLY A 181 14.90 5.25 -13.70
CA GLY A 181 15.93 4.20 -13.71
C GLY A 181 15.81 3.14 -12.61
N VAL A 182 14.61 2.95 -12.06
CA VAL A 182 14.30 1.83 -11.16
C VAL A 182 13.39 0.84 -11.86
N ASP A 183 13.76 -0.43 -11.89
CA ASP A 183 12.90 -1.49 -12.40
C ASP A 183 11.86 -1.84 -11.33
N ALA A 184 10.58 -1.64 -11.64
CA ALA A 184 9.48 -2.06 -10.79
C ALA A 184 8.78 -3.28 -11.40
N GLN A 185 8.33 -4.20 -10.57
CA GLN A 185 7.39 -5.25 -10.96
C GLN A 185 5.99 -4.86 -10.50
N ALA A 186 5.05 -4.81 -11.45
CA ALA A 186 3.62 -4.75 -11.18
C ALA A 186 2.95 -6.01 -11.70
N ASP A 187 1.67 -6.19 -11.40
CA ASP A 187 0.91 -7.42 -11.70
C ASP A 187 0.62 -7.63 -13.20
N GLY A 188 1.08 -6.71 -14.05
CA GLY A 188 1.09 -6.83 -15.51
C GLY A 188 2.45 -7.17 -16.12
N GLY A 189 3.48 -7.40 -15.30
CA GLY A 189 4.85 -7.65 -15.72
C GLY A 189 5.84 -6.55 -15.29
N PRO A 190 7.08 -6.57 -15.82
CA PRO A 190 8.08 -5.55 -15.53
C PRO A 190 7.59 -4.18 -16.03
N VAL A 191 7.51 -3.22 -15.13
CA VAL A 191 7.28 -1.81 -15.40
C VAL A 191 8.63 -1.12 -15.37
N LYS A 192 9.18 -0.82 -16.55
CA LYS A 192 10.32 0.07 -16.65
C LYS A 192 9.88 1.48 -16.31
N MET A 193 10.49 2.09 -15.29
CA MET A 193 10.27 3.50 -14.96
C MET A 193 11.14 4.38 -15.89
N ASP A 194 10.73 4.49 -17.15
CA ASP A 194 11.38 5.33 -18.16
C ASP A 194 10.91 6.79 -18.02
N GLY A 195 11.33 7.46 -16.94
CA GLY A 195 11.04 8.87 -16.66
C GLY A 195 10.61 9.13 -15.21
N PRO A 196 10.49 10.41 -14.78
CA PRO A 196 9.89 10.74 -13.50
C PRO A 196 8.41 10.34 -13.55
N VAL A 197 8.03 9.36 -12.75
CA VAL A 197 6.64 8.91 -12.68
C VAL A 197 6.01 9.51 -11.43
N ASP A 198 4.93 10.27 -11.62
CA ASP A 198 4.10 10.79 -10.55
C ASP A 198 3.35 9.62 -9.91
N TRP A 199 3.92 9.06 -8.85
CA TRP A 199 3.28 7.98 -8.11
C TRP A 199 2.71 8.49 -6.80
N LEU A 200 1.74 7.73 -6.29
CA LEU A 200 1.26 7.72 -4.91
C LEU A 200 0.27 8.83 -4.58
N ILE A 201 -1.00 8.41 -4.50
CA ILE A 201 -2.06 9.19 -3.88
C ILE A 201 -2.92 8.29 -2.97
N CYS A 202 -3.05 8.67 -1.70
CA CYS A 202 -4.35 8.71 -1.01
C CYS A 202 -4.45 10.06 -0.25
N ASP A 203 -5.51 10.86 -0.47
CA ASP A 203 -6.07 11.82 0.50
C ASP A 203 -7.59 11.91 0.29
N ARG A 204 -8.33 12.06 1.40
CA ARG A 204 -9.49 12.96 1.43
C ARG A 204 -9.61 13.60 2.82
N GLN A 205 -9.26 14.88 2.89
CA GLN A 205 -10.00 15.84 3.70
C GLN A 205 -11.08 16.54 2.88
N ASN A 206 -12.13 15.81 2.46
CA ASN A 206 -13.52 16.30 2.29
C ASN A 206 -14.37 15.24 1.58
N VAL A 207 -15.26 14.57 2.32
CA VAL A 207 -16.35 13.76 1.75
C VAL A 207 -17.68 14.50 1.93
N SER A 208 -17.70 15.77 1.56
CA SER A 208 -18.93 16.59 1.50
C SER A 208 -19.38 16.92 0.07
N ASP A 209 -18.56 16.65 -0.96
CA ASP A 209 -18.87 17.04 -2.35
C ASP A 209 -18.78 15.87 -3.34
N VAL A 210 -19.44 14.75 -3.05
CA VAL A 210 -19.83 13.80 -4.10
C VAL A 210 -21.32 13.99 -4.37
N SER A 211 -21.64 14.92 -5.27
CA SER A 211 -22.98 14.99 -5.84
C SER A 211 -23.24 13.71 -6.64
N LEU A 212 -24.22 12.92 -6.19
CA LEU A 212 -24.83 11.85 -6.96
C LEU A 212 -25.42 12.45 -8.25
N VAL A 213 -24.78 12.21 -9.39
CA VAL A 213 -25.42 12.41 -10.68
C VAL A 213 -26.30 11.19 -10.91
N TYR A 214 -27.57 11.32 -10.52
CA TYR A 214 -28.65 10.46 -10.97
C TYR A 214 -28.87 10.75 -12.46
N SER A 215 -28.53 9.83 -13.35
CA SER A 215 -29.11 9.83 -14.70
C SER A 215 -30.30 8.89 -14.69
N SER A 216 -31.49 9.48 -14.65
CA SER A 216 -32.76 8.80 -14.85
C SER A 216 -32.78 8.02 -16.17
N LEU A 217 -33.01 6.72 -16.08
CA LEU A 217 -33.93 5.98 -16.93
C LEU A 217 -34.82 5.13 -16.03
#